data_AF-A0A3M0WIL7-F1
#
_entry.id   AF-A0A3M0WIL7-F1
#
_cell.length_a   1.000
_cell.length_b   1.000
_cell.length_c   1.000
_cell.angle_alpha   90.00
_cell.angle_beta   90.00
_cell.angle_gamma   90.00
#
_symmetry.space_group_name_H-M   'P 1'
#
loop_
_entity.id
_entity.type
_entity.pdbx_description
1 polymer ?
#
loop_
_entity_poly.entity_id
_entity_poly.type
_entity_poly.pdbx_seq_one_letter_code
_entity_poly.pdbx_strand_id
1 'polypeptide(L)'
;MKNIPTEKITNSWEEIGKAIKEGKVVVVPTDTVFGILGNALNKETVEKIYRIKKRKPAKPYIILIPDVSFLSIFGIKPDEIEKTLLETKGITVVLKLPEDKKNKFFYLHRGTGSLAFRIPKKDELIKILKEIRLPVVAPSANPEGEKTATTTEEAFKYFGKNID
;
A
#
# COMPACT_ATOMS: atom_id res chain seq x y z
N MET A 1 7.26 7.69 -22.54
CA MET A 1 6.46 8.79 -21.95
C MET A 1 5.45 9.44 -22.90
N LYS A 2 5.48 9.22 -24.24
CA LYS A 2 4.72 10.03 -25.21
C LYS A 2 3.17 10.04 -25.12
N ASN A 3 2.54 9.21 -24.25
CA ASN A 3 1.08 9.04 -24.21
C ASN A 3 0.46 9.12 -22.80
N ILE A 4 1.21 9.55 -21.79
CA ILE A 4 0.66 9.73 -20.43
C ILE A 4 0.34 11.22 -20.26
N PRO A 5 -0.90 11.60 -19.91
CA PRO A 5 -1.24 13.00 -19.65
C PRO A 5 -0.33 13.57 -18.55
N THR A 6 0.23 14.76 -18.76
CA THR A 6 1.23 15.34 -17.85
C THR A 6 0.67 15.60 -16.46
N GLU A 7 -0.64 15.85 -16.35
CA GLU A 7 -1.36 16.01 -15.08
C GLU A 7 -1.45 14.72 -14.25
N LYS A 8 -1.18 13.55 -14.85
CA LYS A 8 -1.18 12.23 -14.20
C LYS A 8 0.21 11.73 -13.81
N ILE A 9 1.26 12.52 -14.05
CA ILE A 9 2.62 12.17 -13.68
C ILE A 9 3.18 13.26 -12.78
N THR A 10 3.80 12.85 -11.69
CA THR A 10 4.61 13.72 -10.85
C THR A 10 5.91 13.03 -10.44
N ASN A 11 6.94 13.83 -10.25
CA ASN A 11 8.19 13.41 -9.61
C ASN A 11 8.28 13.89 -8.15
N SER A 12 7.23 14.53 -7.63
CA SER A 12 7.17 15.07 -6.27
C SER A 12 6.55 14.08 -5.30
N TRP A 13 7.33 13.66 -4.31
CA TRP A 13 6.82 12.83 -3.20
C TRP A 13 5.76 13.56 -2.38
N GLU A 14 5.83 14.88 -2.27
CA GLU A 14 4.85 15.69 -1.54
C GLU A 14 3.48 15.65 -2.23
N GLU A 15 3.45 15.75 -3.57
CA GLU A 15 2.23 15.63 -4.35
C GLU A 15 1.64 14.20 -4.26
N ILE A 16 2.50 13.18 -4.28
CA ILE A 16 2.11 11.78 -4.06
C ILE A 16 1.45 11.62 -2.68
N GLY A 17 2.05 12.17 -1.62
CA GLY A 17 1.49 12.11 -0.28
C GLY A 17 0.16 12.85 -0.15
N LYS A 18 0.04 14.03 -0.77
CA LYS A 18 -1.22 14.78 -0.82
C LYS A 18 -2.31 13.98 -1.53
N ALA A 19 -2.00 13.36 -2.67
CA ALA A 19 -2.94 12.51 -3.38
C ALA A 19 -3.42 11.34 -2.50
N ILE A 20 -2.51 10.66 -1.81
CA ILE A 20 -2.86 9.56 -0.88
C ILE A 20 -3.77 10.06 0.24
N LYS A 21 -3.50 11.25 0.83
CA LYS A 21 -4.39 11.86 1.84
C LYS A 21 -5.80 12.12 1.31
N GLU A 22 -5.91 12.55 0.05
CA GLU A 22 -7.17 12.80 -0.64
C GLU A 22 -7.92 11.50 -1.04
N GLY A 23 -7.39 10.32 -0.69
CA GLY A 23 -8.00 9.04 -1.01
C GLY A 23 -7.74 8.55 -2.44
N LYS A 24 -6.85 9.23 -3.17
CA LYS A 24 -6.44 8.85 -4.52
C LYS A 24 -5.57 7.60 -4.52
N VAL A 25 -5.55 6.91 -5.67
CA VAL A 25 -4.77 5.72 -5.94
C VAL A 25 -3.63 6.07 -6.89
N VAL A 26 -2.41 5.95 -6.39
CA VAL A 26 -1.19 6.33 -7.12
C VAL A 26 -0.37 5.10 -7.47
N VAL A 27 0.45 5.20 -8.51
CA VAL A 27 1.46 4.18 -8.83
C VAL A 27 2.84 4.79 -8.62
N VAL A 28 3.68 4.14 -7.82
CA VAL A 28 5.04 4.61 -7.56
C VAL A 28 6.09 3.50 -7.72
N PRO A 29 7.33 3.84 -8.11
CA PRO A 29 8.45 2.93 -7.99
C PRO A 29 8.81 2.72 -6.50
N THR A 30 8.67 1.49 -6.01
CA THR A 30 9.08 1.10 -4.64
C THR A 30 10.50 0.52 -4.62
N ASP A 31 10.91 -0.08 -3.51
CA ASP A 31 12.21 -0.73 -3.32
C ASP A 31 12.35 -2.08 -4.04
N THR A 32 11.24 -2.70 -4.47
CA THR A 32 11.26 -3.98 -5.21
C THR A 32 10.68 -3.87 -6.60
N VAL A 33 9.50 -3.26 -6.75
CA VAL A 33 8.75 -3.16 -8.01
C VAL A 33 7.88 -1.89 -8.03
N PHE A 34 7.23 -1.58 -9.14
CA PHE A 34 6.16 -0.59 -9.10
C PHE A 34 5.01 -1.10 -8.22
N GLY A 35 4.53 -0.24 -7.33
CA GLY A 35 3.42 -0.53 -6.42
C GLY A 35 2.24 0.41 -6.68
N ILE A 36 1.01 -0.12 -6.58
CA ILE A 36 -0.18 0.71 -6.43
C ILE A 36 -0.31 1.04 -4.95
N LEU A 37 -0.31 2.33 -4.61
CA LEU A 37 -0.50 2.80 -3.24
C LEU A 37 -1.86 3.47 -3.07
N GLY A 38 -2.44 3.28 -1.90
CA GLY A 38 -3.61 4.02 -1.44
C GLY A 38 -3.77 3.90 0.06
N ASN A 39 -4.47 4.86 0.66
CA ASN A 39 -4.68 4.92 2.11
C ASN A 39 -5.35 3.63 2.63
N ALA A 40 -4.65 2.89 3.51
CA ALA A 40 -5.16 1.64 4.07
C ALA A 40 -6.31 1.85 5.06
N LEU A 41 -6.44 3.05 5.63
CA LEU A 41 -7.52 3.41 6.55
C LEU A 41 -8.78 3.89 5.82
N ASN A 42 -8.71 4.10 4.50
CA ASN A 42 -9.86 4.44 3.68
C ASN A 42 -10.39 3.18 2.97
N LYS A 43 -11.54 2.67 3.43
CA LYS A 43 -12.19 1.49 2.84
C LYS A 43 -12.49 1.67 1.36
N GLU A 44 -12.95 2.84 0.92
CA GLU A 44 -13.29 3.09 -0.48
C GLU A 44 -12.06 3.05 -1.39
N THR A 45 -10.94 3.62 -0.93
CA THR A 45 -9.65 3.54 -1.64
C THR A 45 -9.18 2.09 -1.76
N VAL A 46 -9.27 1.30 -0.69
CA VAL A 46 -8.90 -0.13 -0.72
C VAL A 46 -9.77 -0.91 -1.69
N GLU A 47 -11.10 -0.74 -1.65
CA GLU A 47 -12.01 -1.42 -2.58
C GLU A 47 -11.80 -0.95 -4.04
N LYS A 48 -11.45 0.33 -4.26
CA LYS A 48 -11.05 0.83 -5.59
C LYS A 48 -9.83 0.06 -6.10
N ILE A 49 -8.81 -0.15 -5.27
CA ILE A 49 -7.62 -0.92 -5.65
C ILE A 49 -7.96 -2.39 -5.99
N TYR A 50 -8.85 -3.04 -5.21
CA TYR A 50 -9.33 -4.40 -5.54
C TYR A 50 -9.99 -4.45 -6.92
N ARG A 51 -10.87 -3.48 -7.24
CA ARG A 51 -11.55 -3.39 -8.54
C ARG A 51 -10.56 -3.18 -9.68
N ILE A 52 -9.66 -2.21 -9.54
CA ILE A 52 -8.66 -1.88 -10.58
C ILE A 52 -7.76 -3.08 -10.88
N LYS A 53 -7.29 -3.77 -9.83
CA LYS A 53 -6.43 -4.95 -9.99
C LYS A 53 -7.20 -6.21 -10.38
N LYS A 54 -8.54 -6.21 -10.32
CA LYS A 54 -9.38 -7.41 -10.44
C LYS A 54 -8.92 -8.52 -9.48
N ARG A 55 -8.53 -8.14 -8.27
CA ARG A 55 -7.94 -9.06 -7.31
C ARG A 55 -9.00 -9.99 -6.73
N LYS A 56 -8.62 -11.25 -6.51
CA LYS A 56 -9.45 -12.22 -5.79
C LYS A 56 -9.85 -11.68 -4.41
N PRO A 57 -11.15 -11.59 -4.08
CA PRO A 57 -11.64 -10.99 -2.84
C PRO A 57 -11.03 -11.55 -1.55
N ALA A 58 -10.65 -12.82 -1.50
CA ALA A 58 -10.11 -13.45 -0.28
C ALA A 58 -8.61 -13.18 -0.05
N LYS A 59 -7.90 -12.52 -0.97
CA LYS A 59 -6.46 -12.29 -0.85
C LYS A 59 -6.17 -10.90 -0.27
N PRO A 60 -5.76 -10.75 1.00
CA PRO A 60 -5.42 -9.44 1.57
C PRO A 60 -4.21 -8.80 0.87
N TYR A 61 -4.06 -7.48 1.02
CA TYR A 61 -2.88 -6.73 0.57
C TYR A 61 -1.85 -6.58 1.69
N ILE A 62 -0.59 -6.35 1.30
CA ILE A 62 0.44 -5.86 2.22
C ILE A 62 0.16 -4.38 2.51
N ILE A 63 0.41 -3.98 3.76
CA ILE A 63 0.33 -2.62 4.25
C ILE A 63 1.75 -2.11 4.50
N LEU A 64 2.12 -1.00 3.88
CA LEU A 64 3.34 -0.29 4.20
C LEU A 64 3.10 0.66 5.36
N ILE A 65 4.02 0.61 6.33
CA ILE A 65 4.09 1.50 7.46
C ILE A 65 5.48 2.14 7.52
N PRO A 66 5.60 3.40 7.97
CA PRO A 66 6.90 4.06 8.05
C PRO A 66 7.78 3.54 9.19
N ASP A 67 7.16 3.08 10.28
CA ASP A 67 7.80 2.49 11.44
C ASP A 67 6.79 1.68 12.26
N VAL A 68 7.28 0.92 13.25
CA VAL A 68 6.49 0.01 14.06
C VAL A 68 5.42 0.69 14.91
N SER A 69 5.54 2.00 15.19
CA SER A 69 4.54 2.71 16.02
C SER A 69 3.15 2.75 15.37
N PHE A 70 3.10 2.64 14.04
CA PHE A 70 1.85 2.63 13.26
C PHE A 70 1.00 1.37 13.49
N LEU A 71 1.57 0.30 14.05
CA LEU A 71 0.81 -0.91 14.41
C LEU A 71 -0.28 -0.62 15.46
N SER A 72 -0.07 0.40 16.29
CA SER A 72 -1.05 0.86 17.27
C SER A 72 -2.38 1.30 16.64
N ILE A 73 -2.37 1.79 15.39
CA ILE A 73 -3.59 2.13 14.62
C ILE A 73 -4.51 0.91 14.48
N PHE A 74 -3.91 -0.27 14.37
CA PHE A 74 -4.59 -1.55 14.22
C PHE A 74 -4.81 -2.27 15.56
N GLY A 75 -4.42 -1.64 16.69
CA GLY A 75 -4.46 -2.25 18.02
C GLY A 75 -3.40 -3.34 18.22
N ILE A 76 -2.41 -3.44 17.33
CA ILE A 76 -1.40 -4.50 17.38
C ILE A 76 -0.22 -4.02 18.23
N LYS A 77 0.20 -4.87 19.17
CA LYS A 77 1.44 -4.72 19.94
C LYS A 77 2.37 -5.87 19.54
N PRO A 78 3.40 -5.63 18.71
CA PRO A 78 4.31 -6.68 18.30
C PRO A 78 5.15 -7.15 19.49
N ASP A 79 5.60 -8.41 19.45
CA ASP A 79 6.70 -8.87 20.31
C ASP A 79 8.07 -8.35 19.81
N GLU A 80 9.14 -8.63 20.55
CA GLU A 80 10.48 -8.15 20.20
C GLU A 80 11.02 -8.75 18.89
N ILE A 81 10.65 -9.99 18.55
CA ILE A 81 11.07 -10.64 17.31
C ILE A 81 10.34 -10.00 16.12
N GLU A 82 9.02 -9.87 16.22
CA GLU A 82 8.17 -9.22 15.21
C GLU A 82 8.62 -7.77 14.96
N LYS A 83 8.93 -7.04 16.03
CA LYS A 83 9.48 -5.68 15.96
C LYS A 83 10.84 -5.66 15.24
N THR A 84 11.77 -6.49 15.67
CA THR A 84 13.12 -6.59 15.05
C THR A 84 13.04 -6.93 13.57
N LEU A 85 12.16 -7.88 13.19
CA LEU A 85 11.94 -8.27 11.81
C LEU A 85 11.39 -7.11 10.97
N LEU A 86 10.43 -6.33 11.49
CA LEU A 86 9.92 -5.15 10.79
C LEU A 86 11.00 -4.07 10.64
N GLU A 87 11.74 -3.78 11.70
CA GLU A 87 12.79 -2.75 11.74
C GLU A 87 13.97 -3.04 10.80
N THR A 88 14.15 -4.31 10.40
CA THR A 88 15.14 -4.72 9.38
C THR A 88 14.89 -4.09 7.99
N LYS A 89 13.70 -3.50 7.76
CA LYS A 89 13.21 -2.92 6.48
C LYS A 89 13.21 -3.91 5.31
N GLY A 90 12.13 -3.89 4.53
CA GLY A 90 11.93 -4.75 3.36
C GLY A 90 11.41 -6.16 3.69
N ILE A 91 11.37 -6.55 4.96
CA ILE A 91 10.74 -7.78 5.43
C ILE A 91 9.24 -7.53 5.60
N THR A 92 8.44 -8.51 5.18
CA THR A 92 6.99 -8.53 5.43
C THR A 92 6.70 -9.44 6.62
N VAL A 93 6.00 -8.91 7.62
CA VAL A 93 5.60 -9.65 8.82
C VAL A 93 4.08 -9.72 8.87
N VAL A 94 3.52 -10.91 9.07
CA VAL A 94 2.07 -11.13 9.18
C VAL A 94 1.69 -11.17 10.65
N LEU A 95 0.89 -10.21 11.09
CA LEU A 95 0.51 -10.03 12.48
C LEU A 95 -0.99 -10.27 12.65
N LYS A 96 -1.35 -10.98 13.73
CA LYS A 96 -2.76 -11.22 14.08
C LYS A 96 -3.41 -9.91 14.56
N LEU A 97 -4.63 -9.66 14.09
CA LEU A 97 -5.45 -8.59 14.65
C LEU A 97 -6.04 -9.02 15.99
N PRO A 98 -6.12 -8.11 16.98
CA PRO A 98 -6.95 -8.33 18.16
C PRO A 98 -8.40 -8.60 17.76
N GLU A 99 -9.11 -9.42 18.54
CA GLU A 99 -10.47 -9.86 18.21
C GLU A 99 -11.44 -8.69 18.02
N ASP A 100 -11.36 -7.68 18.90
CA ASP A 100 -12.19 -6.48 18.87
C ASP A 100 -11.89 -5.56 17.66
N LYS A 101 -10.79 -5.79 16.93
CA LYS A 101 -10.40 -5.03 15.75
C LYS A 101 -10.77 -5.70 14.43
N LYS A 102 -11.08 -7.01 14.42
CA LYS A 102 -11.33 -7.76 13.18
C LYS A 102 -12.49 -7.18 12.37
N ASN A 103 -13.63 -6.92 13.00
CA ASN A 103 -14.79 -6.34 12.30
C ASN A 103 -14.48 -4.98 11.67
N LYS A 104 -13.74 -4.12 12.38
CA LYS A 104 -13.34 -2.79 11.89
C LYS A 104 -12.46 -2.88 10.64
N PHE A 105 -11.53 -3.84 10.60
CA PHE A 105 -10.54 -3.98 9.52
C PHE A 105 -10.85 -5.14 8.56
N PHE A 106 -12.10 -5.61 8.50
CA PHE A 106 -12.49 -6.72 7.63
C PHE A 106 -12.16 -6.49 6.15
N TYR A 107 -12.30 -5.25 5.67
CA TYR A 107 -11.98 -4.86 4.31
C TYR A 107 -10.48 -4.96 3.97
N LEU A 108 -9.60 -5.01 4.98
CA LEU A 108 -8.17 -5.25 4.81
C LEU A 108 -7.81 -6.72 4.91
N HIS A 109 -8.25 -7.40 5.99
CA HIS A 109 -7.84 -8.77 6.27
C HIS A 109 -8.64 -9.82 5.48
N ARG A 110 -9.82 -9.47 4.94
CA ARG A 110 -10.64 -10.32 4.05
C ARG A 110 -10.93 -11.71 4.62
N GLY A 111 -11.25 -11.77 5.92
CA GLY A 111 -11.55 -13.02 6.64
C GLY A 111 -10.34 -13.75 7.27
N THR A 112 -9.09 -13.34 7.00
CA THR A 112 -7.92 -14.05 7.56
C THR A 112 -7.69 -13.80 9.06
N GLY A 113 -8.21 -12.70 9.62
CA GLY A 113 -7.93 -12.27 10.99
C GLY A 113 -6.52 -11.72 11.21
N SER A 114 -5.72 -11.56 10.15
CA SER A 114 -4.33 -11.07 10.22
C SER A 114 -4.03 -10.09 9.09
N LEU A 115 -3.04 -9.20 9.31
CA LEU A 115 -2.58 -8.22 8.32
C LEU A 115 -1.07 -8.39 8.08
N ALA A 116 -0.65 -8.18 6.84
CA ALA A 116 0.75 -8.20 6.45
C ALA A 116 1.32 -6.78 6.46
N PHE A 117 2.36 -6.54 7.25
CA PHE A 117 3.01 -5.24 7.38
C PHE A 117 4.44 -5.29 6.85
N ARG A 118 4.90 -4.19 6.25
CA ARG A 118 6.29 -4.02 5.80
C ARG A 118 6.72 -2.58 5.98
N ILE A 119 7.90 -2.36 6.55
CA ILE A 119 8.59 -1.07 6.45
C ILE A 119 9.38 -1.09 5.14
N PRO A 120 9.14 -0.20 4.16
CA PRO A 120 9.87 -0.21 2.90
C PRO A 120 11.34 0.21 3.11
N LYS A 121 12.25 -0.16 2.19
CA LYS A 121 13.65 0.30 2.25
C LYS A 121 13.86 1.72 1.72
N LYS A 122 12.91 2.24 0.95
CA LYS A 122 13.02 3.54 0.26
C LYS A 122 12.71 4.69 1.22
N ASP A 123 13.73 5.48 1.56
CA ASP A 123 13.60 6.50 2.61
C ASP A 123 12.64 7.64 2.23
N GLU A 124 12.52 8.02 0.95
CA GLU A 124 11.53 9.02 0.52
C GLU A 124 10.10 8.52 0.73
N LEU A 125 9.86 7.22 0.49
CA LEU A 125 8.57 6.59 0.77
C LEU A 125 8.30 6.53 2.27
N ILE A 126 9.30 6.20 3.10
CA ILE A 126 9.14 6.27 4.56
C ILE A 126 8.81 7.69 4.99
N LYS A 127 9.58 8.68 4.51
CA LYS A 127 9.42 10.10 4.86
C LYS A 127 8.01 10.59 4.55
N ILE A 128 7.52 10.35 3.32
CA ILE A 128 6.17 10.81 2.97
C ILE A 128 5.09 10.10 3.80
N LEU A 129 5.22 8.80 4.07
CA LEU A 129 4.26 8.08 4.91
C LEU A 129 4.22 8.62 6.35
N LYS A 130 5.36 9.05 6.90
CA LYS A 130 5.43 9.75 8.19
C LYS A 130 4.75 11.11 8.13
N GLU A 131 5.07 11.93 7.14
CA GLU A 131 4.50 13.28 6.97
C GLU A 131 2.98 13.25 6.79
N ILE A 132 2.49 12.26 6.05
CA ILE A 132 1.04 12.11 5.86
C ILE A 132 0.34 11.40 7.00
N ARG A 133 1.10 10.72 7.87
CA ARG A 133 0.61 9.93 9.00
C ARG A 133 -0.38 8.84 8.59
N LEU A 134 -0.17 8.21 7.44
CA LEU A 134 -1.04 7.16 6.91
C LEU A 134 -0.28 5.89 6.58
N PRO A 135 -0.78 4.71 7.00
CA PRO A 135 -0.39 3.45 6.39
C PRO A 135 -1.05 3.30 5.01
N VAL A 136 -0.39 2.61 4.08
CA VAL A 136 -0.91 2.42 2.72
C VAL A 136 -0.95 0.96 2.33
N VAL A 137 -1.98 0.52 1.61
CA VAL A 137 -1.91 -0.77 0.92
C VAL A 137 -0.97 -0.64 -0.27
N ALA A 138 -0.17 -1.67 -0.54
CA ALA A 138 0.88 -1.60 -1.57
C ALA A 138 1.07 -2.91 -2.36
N PRO A 139 0.06 -3.40 -3.09
CA PRO A 139 0.31 -4.45 -4.06
C PRO A 139 1.22 -4.01 -5.21
N SER A 140 1.82 -4.99 -5.89
CA SER A 140 2.50 -4.79 -7.18
C SER A 140 1.58 -4.14 -8.22
N ALA A 141 2.16 -3.37 -9.13
CA ALA A 141 1.44 -2.69 -10.21
C ALA A 141 1.19 -3.63 -11.41
N ASN A 142 0.21 -4.52 -11.27
CA ASN A 142 -0.30 -5.43 -12.31
C ASN A 142 -1.76 -5.84 -12.04
N PRO A 143 -2.57 -6.14 -13.06
CA PRO A 143 -3.78 -6.93 -12.87
C PRO A 143 -3.44 -8.29 -12.22
N GLU A 144 -4.38 -8.87 -11.47
CA GLU A 144 -4.18 -10.18 -10.83
C GLU A 144 -3.85 -11.25 -11.87
N GLY A 145 -2.70 -11.92 -11.73
CA GLY A 145 -2.22 -12.95 -12.64
C GLY A 145 -1.25 -12.47 -13.74
N GLU A 146 -1.17 -11.16 -13.97
CA GLU A 146 -0.30 -10.57 -14.99
C GLU A 146 1.12 -10.30 -14.50
N LYS A 147 2.05 -10.02 -15.42
CA LYS A 147 3.42 -9.59 -15.07
C LYS A 147 3.41 -8.21 -14.41
N THR A 148 4.19 -8.05 -13.34
CA THR A 148 4.40 -6.77 -12.67
C THR A 148 4.99 -5.73 -13.61
N ALA A 149 4.42 -4.52 -13.64
CA ALA A 149 4.99 -3.41 -14.38
C ALA A 149 6.38 -3.06 -13.85
N THR A 150 7.31 -2.87 -14.78
CA THR A 150 8.70 -2.46 -14.54
C THR A 150 8.96 -1.03 -15.01
N THR A 151 8.04 -0.47 -15.79
CA THR A 151 8.09 0.90 -16.30
C THR A 151 6.79 1.66 -16.01
N THR A 152 6.87 2.99 -15.98
CA THR A 152 5.69 3.86 -15.83
C THR A 152 4.72 3.66 -17.00
N GLU A 153 5.22 3.43 -18.20
CA GLU A 153 4.43 3.14 -19.39
C GLU A 153 3.61 1.84 -19.26
N GLU A 154 4.22 0.77 -18.75
CA GLU A 154 3.51 -0.48 -18.48
C GLU A 154 2.44 -0.30 -17.40
N ALA A 155 2.76 0.40 -16.32
CA ALA A 155 1.79 0.69 -15.27
C ALA A 155 0.62 1.53 -15.80
N PHE A 156 0.89 2.53 -16.63
CA PHE A 156 -0.14 3.34 -17.28
C PHE A 156 -0.96 2.54 -18.28
N LYS A 157 -0.35 1.62 -19.04
CA LYS A 157 -1.08 0.71 -19.93
C LYS A 157 -2.05 -0.17 -19.15
N TYR A 158 -1.67 -0.65 -17.97
CA TYR A 158 -2.55 -1.45 -17.13
C TYR A 158 -3.68 -0.64 -16.49
N PHE A 159 -3.38 0.59 -16.02
CA PHE A 159 -4.27 1.25 -15.08
C PHE A 159 -4.67 2.68 -15.43
N GLY A 160 -4.07 3.32 -16.43
CA GLY A 160 -4.07 4.78 -16.63
C GLY A 160 -5.45 5.48 -16.66
N LYS A 161 -6.52 4.76 -16.99
CA LYS A 161 -7.90 5.28 -16.94
C LYS A 161 -8.56 5.18 -15.55
N ASN A 162 -8.03 4.33 -14.68
CA ASN A 162 -8.61 3.97 -13.39
C ASN A 162 -7.77 4.43 -12.19
N ILE A 163 -6.54 4.89 -12.41
CA ILE A 163 -5.69 5.54 -11.40
C ILE A 163 -5.73 7.06 -11.55
N ASP A 164 -5.47 7.71 -10.43
CA ASP A 164 -5.57 9.16 -10.27
C ASP A 164 -4.24 9.85 -10.58
#